data_AF-A0A6V7QIM0-F1
#
_entry.id   AF-A0A6V7QIM0-F1
#
_cell.length_a   1.000
_cell.length_b   1.000
_cell.length_c   1.000
_cell.angle_alpha   90.00
_cell.angle_beta   90.00
_cell.angle_gamma   90.00
#
_symmetry.space_group_name_H-M   'P 1'
#
loop_
_entity.id
_entity.type
_entity.pdbx_description
1 polymer ?
#
loop_
_entity_poly.entity_id
_entity_poly.type
_entity_poly.pdbx_seq_one_letter_code
_entity_poly.pdbx_strand_id
1 'polypeptide(L)'
;MNDVLRPFLDDFVIIYLDDILIYCQSWEEHLVHVKKVFMLLEEHQLRLNPKKCEYGKQSLVYLGFMVVDGELQFDPIKVRVIKEWPRPKNVTEVPSFMDACQYVRKFIRHFLWPLGSVTVPTGNYSVLQ
;
A
#
# COMPACT_ATOMS: atom_id res chain seq x y z
N MET A 1 15.88 2.39 -7.26
CA MET A 1 14.52 2.97 -7.34
C MET A 1 14.39 4.24 -6.49
N ASN A 2 14.57 4.16 -5.17
CA ASN A 2 14.29 5.27 -4.24
C ASN A 2 15.06 6.58 -4.53
N ASP A 3 16.35 6.52 -4.85
CA ASP A 3 17.12 7.75 -5.11
C ASP A 3 16.81 8.39 -6.47
N VAL A 4 16.29 7.61 -7.42
CA VAL A 4 15.89 8.10 -8.74
C VAL A 4 14.61 8.90 -8.64
N LEU A 5 13.60 8.34 -8.00
CA LEU A 5 12.27 8.94 -7.88
C LEU A 5 12.12 9.84 -6.64
N ARG A 6 13.22 10.12 -5.93
CA ARG A 6 13.29 11.07 -4.80
C ARG A 6 12.59 12.40 -5.06
N PRO A 7 12.69 13.01 -6.25
CA PRO A 7 12.01 14.28 -6.53
C PRO A 7 10.48 14.20 -6.49
N PHE A 8 9.89 13.00 -6.56
CA PHE A 8 8.44 12.77 -6.59
C PHE A 8 7.93 12.01 -5.35
N LEU A 9 8.85 11.58 -4.47
CA LEU A 9 8.52 10.93 -3.20
C LEU A 9 7.69 11.87 -2.33
N ASP A 10 6.65 11.33 -1.69
CA ASP A 10 5.70 12.00 -0.81
C ASP A 10 4.78 13.05 -1.47
N ASP A 11 4.99 13.38 -2.75
CA ASP A 11 4.18 14.36 -3.48
C ASP A 11 3.02 13.69 -4.24
N PHE A 12 3.36 12.72 -5.09
CA PHE A 12 2.38 11.89 -5.82
C PHE A 12 2.88 10.45 -6.07
N VAL A 13 4.04 10.09 -5.52
CA VAL A 13 4.65 8.76 -5.65
C VAL A 13 5.01 8.20 -4.29
N ILE A 14 4.65 6.94 -4.06
CA ILE A 14 5.09 6.12 -2.93
C ILE A 14 5.88 4.95 -3.51
N ILE A 15 7.02 4.62 -2.91
CA ILE A 15 7.89 3.54 -3.40
C ILE A 15 8.17 2.58 -2.28
N TYR A 16 8.10 1.29 -2.60
CA TYR A 16 8.51 0.23 -1.72
C TYR A 16 9.31 -0.79 -2.51
N LEU A 17 10.63 -0.78 -2.29
CA LEU A 17 11.59 -1.57 -3.06
C LEU A 17 11.46 -1.32 -4.57
N ASP A 18 10.82 -2.24 -5.27
CA ASP A 18 10.62 -2.23 -6.71
C ASP A 18 9.20 -1.79 -7.11
N ASP A 19 8.26 -1.73 -6.16
CA ASP A 19 6.86 -1.38 -6.42
C ASP A 19 6.64 0.13 -6.28
N ILE A 20 6.21 0.78 -7.37
CA ILE A 20 5.92 2.22 -7.41
C ILE A 20 4.41 2.43 -7.42
N LEU A 21 3.88 3.14 -6.43
CA LEU A 21 2.50 3.58 -6.35
C LEU A 21 2.41 5.06 -6.74
N ILE A 22 1.70 5.38 -7.83
CA ILE A 22 1.42 6.74 -8.26
C ILE A 22 -0.01 7.09 -7.84
N TYR A 23 -0.22 8.26 -7.24
CA TYR A 23 -1.54 8.72 -6.88
C TYR A 23 -1.91 10.13 -7.34
N CYS A 24 -3.21 10.41 -7.50
CA CYS A 24 -3.72 11.69 -8.05
C CYS A 24 -5.23 11.88 -7.82
N GLN A 25 -5.71 13.12 -7.80
CA GLN A 25 -7.14 13.41 -7.60
C GLN A 25 -7.94 13.39 -8.91
N SER A 26 -7.32 13.79 -10.02
CA SER A 26 -7.95 13.81 -11.35
C SER A 26 -7.25 12.86 -12.34
N TRP A 27 -7.97 12.49 -13.40
CA TRP A 27 -7.42 11.65 -14.47
C TRP A 27 -6.37 12.40 -15.31
N GLU A 28 -6.58 13.69 -15.52
CA GLU A 28 -5.68 14.56 -16.27
C GLU A 28 -4.32 14.68 -15.55
N GLU A 29 -4.33 14.89 -14.23
CA GLU A 29 -3.12 14.87 -13.40
C GLU A 29 -2.45 13.49 -13.41
N HIS A 30 -3.25 12.42 -13.39
CA HIS A 30 -2.73 11.05 -13.44
C HIS A 30 -1.82 10.85 -14.65
N LEU A 31 -2.29 11.24 -15.83
CA LEU A 31 -1.53 11.08 -17.08
C LEU A 31 -0.23 11.89 -17.06
N VAL A 32 -0.26 13.09 -16.48
CA VAL A 32 0.92 13.93 -16.31
C VAL A 32 1.93 13.28 -15.36
N HIS A 33 1.47 12.74 -14.23
CA HIS A 33 2.31 12.08 -13.23
C HIS A 33 2.95 10.80 -13.78
N VAL A 34 2.15 9.93 -14.42
CA VAL A 34 2.65 8.71 -15.06
C VAL A 34 3.70 9.04 -16.12
N LYS A 35 3.46 10.06 -16.94
CA LYS A 35 4.44 10.49 -17.96
C LYS A 35 5.76 10.95 -17.33
N LYS A 36 5.72 11.74 -16.25
CA LYS A 36 6.93 12.17 -15.54
C LYS A 36 7.72 10.99 -14.97
N VAL A 37 7.02 10.02 -14.37
CA VAL A 37 7.65 8.82 -13.81
C VAL A 37 8.28 7.98 -14.91
N PHE A 38 7.59 7.78 -16.04
CA PHE A 38 8.14 7.02 -17.17
C PHE A 38 9.37 7.68 -17.79
N MET A 39 9.37 9.00 -17.95
CA MET A 39 10.54 9.73 -18.45
C MET A 39 11.76 9.53 -17.54
N LEU A 40 11.56 9.58 -16.22
CA LEU A 40 12.64 9.38 -15.27
C LEU A 40 13.13 7.93 -15.24
N LEU A 41 12.22 6.96 -15.32
CA LEU A 41 12.59 5.54 -15.43
C LEU A 41 13.40 5.27 -16.70
N GLU A 42 13.02 5.88 -17.83
CA GLU A 42 13.74 5.77 -19.10
C GLU A 42 15.15 6.38 -19.02
N GLU A 43 15.29 7.57 -18.41
CA GLU A 43 16.59 8.23 -18.20
C GLU A 43 17.56 7.36 -17.40
N HIS A 44 17.05 6.66 -16.38
CA HIS A 44 17.83 5.75 -15.54
C HIS A 44 17.88 4.30 -16.06
N GLN A 45 17.40 4.03 -17.28
CA GLN A 45 17.35 2.71 -17.91
C GLN A 45 16.64 1.63 -17.06
N LEU A 46 15.70 2.04 -16.21
CA LEU A 46 14.87 1.14 -15.41
C LEU A 46 13.72 0.62 -16.26
N ARG A 47 13.50 -0.69 -16.23
CA ARG A 47 12.43 -1.35 -16.98
C ARG A 47 11.35 -1.84 -16.05
N LEU A 48 10.11 -1.50 -16.38
CA LEU A 48 8.91 -2.04 -15.73
C LEU A 48 8.49 -3.34 -16.41
N ASN A 49 7.83 -4.21 -15.66
CA ASN A 49 7.18 -5.40 -16.19
C ASN A 49 5.71 -5.09 -16.53
N PRO A 50 5.36 -4.87 -17.81
CA PRO A 50 4.01 -4.47 -18.20
C PRO A 50 2.93 -5.50 -17.85
N LYS A 51 3.30 -6.76 -17.62
CA LYS A 51 2.35 -7.81 -17.20
C LYS A 51 1.90 -7.67 -15.74
N LYS A 52 2.68 -6.96 -14.93
CA LYS A 52 2.42 -6.76 -13.50
C LYS A 52 1.95 -5.33 -13.17
N CYS A 53 2.10 -4.40 -14.11
CA CYS A 53 1.64 -3.03 -13.93
C CYS A 53 0.11 -2.92 -14.04
N GLU A 54 -0.48 -2.18 -13.11
CA GLU A 54 -1.89 -1.83 -13.12
C GLU A 54 -2.06 -0.31 -13.19
N TYR A 55 -2.91 0.16 -14.10
CA TYR A 55 -3.06 1.57 -14.43
C TYR A 55 -4.50 2.06 -14.23
N GLY A 56 -4.66 3.27 -13.69
CA GLY A 56 -5.93 4.00 -13.68
C GLY A 56 -7.08 3.33 -12.94
N LYS A 57 -6.77 2.56 -11.89
CA LYS A 57 -7.81 1.90 -11.07
C LYS A 57 -8.17 2.78 -9.87
N GLN A 58 -9.45 2.85 -9.55
CA GLN A 58 -9.95 3.46 -8.32
C GLN A 58 -9.61 2.62 -7.07
N SER A 59 -9.48 1.30 -7.27
CA SER A 59 -9.07 0.35 -6.23
C SER A 59 -7.99 -0.60 -6.77
N LEU A 60 -6.88 -0.76 -6.05
CA LEU A 60 -5.83 -1.72 -6.39
C LEU A 60 -5.19 -2.33 -5.15
N VAL A 61 -4.43 -3.41 -5.32
CA VAL A 61 -3.69 -4.04 -4.22
C VAL A 61 -2.21 -3.64 -4.30
N TYR A 62 -1.69 -3.01 -3.25
CA TYR A 62 -0.30 -2.60 -3.09
C TYR A 62 0.27 -3.19 -1.80
N LEU A 63 1.35 -3.97 -1.89
CA LEU A 63 2.01 -4.62 -0.74
C LEU A 63 1.08 -5.48 0.15
N GLY A 64 -0.01 -6.00 -0.42
CA GLY A 64 -1.03 -6.75 0.32
C GLY A 64 -2.00 -5.89 1.12
N PHE A 65 -2.05 -4.59 0.84
CA PHE A 65 -3.09 -3.64 1.25
C PHE A 65 -3.92 -3.26 0.02
N MET A 66 -5.22 -3.10 0.21
CA MET A 66 -6.12 -2.61 -0.83
C MET A 66 -6.19 -1.09 -0.72
N VAL A 67 -5.76 -0.37 -1.74
CA VAL A 67 -5.85 1.09 -1.74
C VAL A 67 -7.11 1.49 -2.51
N VAL A 68 -8.07 2.12 -1.85
CA VAL A 68 -9.42 2.46 -2.37
C VAL A 68 -9.72 3.92 -2.05
N ASP A 69 -10.04 4.73 -3.07
CA ASP A 69 -10.46 6.14 -2.91
C ASP A 69 -9.54 6.96 -2.00
N GLY A 70 -8.26 6.65 -2.02
CA GLY A 70 -7.30 7.31 -1.18
C GLY A 70 -7.01 6.69 0.19
N GLU A 71 -7.76 5.67 0.57
CA GLU A 71 -7.60 5.00 1.84
C GLU A 71 -6.88 3.68 1.64
N LEU A 72 -5.83 3.48 2.43
CA LEU A 72 -5.14 2.21 2.50
C LEU A 72 -5.96 1.26 3.37
N GLN A 73 -6.83 0.48 2.75
CA GLN A 73 -7.62 -0.55 3.39
C GLN A 73 -6.82 -1.85 3.51
N PHE A 74 -7.05 -2.63 4.56
CA PHE A 74 -6.48 -3.97 4.63
C PHE A 74 -7.18 -4.90 3.65
N ASP A 75 -6.45 -5.90 3.17
CA ASP A 75 -7.04 -7.00 2.43
C ASP A 75 -8.23 -7.58 3.25
N PRO A 76 -9.46 -7.51 2.73
CA PRO A 76 -10.65 -7.96 3.43
C PRO A 76 -10.55 -9.44 3.83
N ILE A 77 -9.74 -10.24 3.12
CA ILE A 77 -9.47 -11.64 3.47
C ILE A 77 -8.76 -11.73 4.82
N LYS A 78 -7.72 -10.91 5.06
CA LYS A 78 -6.95 -10.93 6.30
C LYS A 78 -7.73 -10.38 7.49
N VAL A 79 -8.55 -9.35 7.26
CA VAL A 79 -9.49 -8.86 8.28
C VAL A 79 -10.50 -9.95 8.64
N ARG A 80 -11.00 -10.68 7.65
CA ARG A 80 -11.95 -11.78 7.85
C ARG A 80 -11.35 -12.91 8.68
N VAL A 81 -10.08 -13.28 8.45
CA VAL A 81 -9.38 -14.32 9.24
C VAL A 81 -9.38 -13.99 10.73
N ILE A 82 -9.15 -12.72 11.10
CA ILE A 82 -9.16 -12.31 12.52
C ILE A 82 -10.59 -12.24 13.06
N LYS A 83 -11.53 -11.74 12.25
CA LYS A 83 -12.95 -11.64 12.63
C LYS A 83 -13.60 -13.01 12.86
N GLU A 84 -13.23 -13.99 12.05
CA GLU A 84 -13.72 -15.37 12.11
C GLU A 84 -12.84 -16.26 13.01
N TRP A 85 -11.81 -15.70 13.64
CA TRP A 85 -10.89 -16.48 14.46
C TRP A 85 -11.65 -17.12 15.64
N PRO A 86 -11.58 -18.45 15.82
CA PRO A 86 -12.28 -19.11 16.90
C PRO A 86 -11.72 -18.66 18.24
N ARG A 87 -12.60 -18.47 19.24
CA ARG A 87 -12.17 -18.09 20.60
C ARG A 87 -11.15 -19.13 21.11
N PRO A 88 -9.91 -18.72 21.44
CA PRO A 88 -8.88 -19.64 21.89
C PRO A 88 -9.36 -20.33 23.18
N LYS A 89 -9.23 -21.65 23.22
CA LYS A 89 -9.66 -22.48 24.36
C LYS A 89 -8.50 -22.88 25.26
N ASN A 90 -7.28 -22.84 24.72
CA ASN A 90 -6.07 -23.29 25.37
C ASN A 90 -5.03 -22.16 25.48
N VAL A 91 -4.21 -22.21 26.54
CA VAL A 91 -3.14 -21.21 26.79
C VAL A 91 -2.12 -21.16 25.64
N THR A 92 -1.94 -22.27 24.92
CA THR A 92 -1.05 -22.39 23.75
C THR A 92 -1.59 -21.73 22.48
N GLU A 93 -2.90 -21.49 22.38
CA GLU A 93 -3.54 -20.84 21.22
C GLU A 93 -3.53 -19.31 21.35
N VAL A 94 -3.36 -18.81 22.58
CA VAL A 94 -3.34 -17.37 22.87
C VAL A 94 -2.16 -16.66 22.16
N PRO A 95 -0.91 -17.17 22.16
CA PRO A 95 0.18 -16.57 21.41
C PRO A 95 -0.09 -16.47 19.90
N SER A 96 -0.62 -17.52 19.27
CA SER A 96 -0.91 -17.52 17.84
C SER A 96 -2.00 -16.50 17.45
N PHE A 97 -3.01 -16.32 18.31
CA PHE A 97 -4.00 -15.26 18.13
C PHE A 97 -3.38 -13.86 18.30
N MET A 98 -2.49 -13.70 19.27
CA MET A 98 -1.80 -12.42 19.52
C MET A 98 -0.87 -12.04 18.36
N ASP A 99 -0.19 -13.00 17.73
CA ASP A 99 0.63 -12.77 16.54
C ASP A 99 -0.21 -12.32 15.34
N ALA A 100 -1.39 -12.93 15.14
CA ALA A 100 -2.34 -12.48 14.12
C ALA A 100 -2.85 -11.06 14.40
N CYS A 101 -3.11 -10.72 15.66
CA CYS A 101 -3.52 -9.38 16.07
C CYS A 101 -2.41 -8.33 15.87
N GLN A 102 -1.14 -8.69 16.08
CA GLN A 102 -0.02 -7.78 15.82
C GLN A 102 0.06 -7.35 14.35
N TYR A 103 -0.34 -8.20 13.41
CA TYR A 103 -0.34 -7.88 11.98
C TYR A 103 -1.34 -6.75 11.63
N VAL A 104 -2.49 -6.70 12.29
CA VAL A 104 -3.53 -5.67 12.05
C VAL A 104 -3.46 -4.46 12.99
N ARG A 105 -2.54 -4.50 13.96
CA ARG A 105 -2.38 -3.49 15.01
C ARG A 105 -2.25 -2.06 14.47
N LYS A 106 -1.62 -1.86 13.30
CA LYS A 106 -1.45 -0.54 12.68
C LYS A 106 -2.77 0.18 12.33
N PHE A 107 -3.90 -0.54 12.29
CA PHE A 107 -5.23 0.03 11.99
C PHE A 107 -6.20 0.08 13.17
N ILE A 108 -5.87 -0.56 14.30
CA ILE A 108 -6.69 -0.46 15.51
C ILE A 108 -6.32 0.83 16.21
N ARG A 109 -7.10 1.90 15.96
CA ARG A 109 -7.05 3.11 16.79
C ARG A 109 -7.24 2.69 18.25
N HIS A 110 -6.25 3.02 19.09
CA HIS A 110 -6.18 2.65 20.51
C HIS A 110 -5.85 1.19 20.84
N PHE A 111 -5.11 0.45 20.01
CA PHE A 111 -4.42 -0.76 20.48
C PHE A 111 -3.30 -0.34 21.46
N LEU A 112 -3.64 -0.26 22.74
CA LEU A 112 -2.75 0.18 23.82
C LEU A 112 -1.73 -0.91 24.18
N TRP A 113 -0.57 -0.91 23.50
CA TRP A 113 0.80 -1.26 23.98
C TRP A 113 1.82 -1.05 22.81
N PRO A 114 3.05 -0.54 23.00
CA PRO A 114 3.51 0.74 22.43
C PRO A 114 4.07 0.68 21.00
N LEU A 115 3.81 1.74 20.22
CA LEU A 115 4.63 2.40 19.16
C LEU A 115 3.81 2.91 17.96
N GLY A 116 3.88 4.25 17.76
CA GLY A 116 3.96 5.01 16.51
C GLY A 116 2.93 4.80 15.39
N SER A 117 1.95 5.69 15.31
CA SER A 117 1.02 5.83 14.18
C SER A 117 1.66 6.57 12.99
N VAL A 118 1.57 5.99 11.78
CA VAL A 118 1.93 6.64 10.51
C VAL A 118 0.67 6.71 9.65
N THR A 119 0.33 7.91 9.16
CA THR A 119 -0.81 8.21 8.27
C THR A 119 -0.31 8.51 6.86
N VAL A 120 -1.05 8.08 5.83
CA VAL A 120 -0.81 8.41 4.39
C VAL A 120 -2.06 9.05 3.76
N PRO A 121 -1.93 9.89 2.71
CA PRO A 121 -3.02 10.70 2.15
C PRO A 121 -3.77 10.06 0.95
N THR A 122 -4.93 10.64 0.62
CA THR A 122 -5.97 10.12 -0.29
C THR A 122 -5.88 10.56 -1.78
N GLY A 123 -6.10 9.65 -2.75
CA GLY A 123 -6.20 9.85 -4.22
C GLY A 123 -6.44 8.54 -5.03
N ASN A 124 -6.60 8.62 -6.37
CA ASN A 124 -6.61 7.48 -7.30
C ASN A 124 -5.22 6.86 -7.42
N TYR A 125 -5.10 5.56 -7.67
CA TYR A 125 -3.83 4.84 -7.53
C TYR A 125 -3.39 4.10 -8.79
N SER A 126 -2.08 3.92 -8.98
CA SER A 126 -1.51 3.00 -9.97
C SER A 126 -0.25 2.36 -9.43
N VAL A 127 -0.13 1.05 -9.59
CA VAL A 127 1.02 0.28 -9.13
C VAL A 127 1.79 -0.19 -10.33
N LEU A 128 3.04 0.25 -10.40
CA LEU A 128 4.01 -0.15 -11.39
C LEU A 128 4.98 -1.14 -10.74
N GLN A 129 5.18 -2.29 -11.40
CA GLN A 129 6.09 -3.38 -11.01
C GLN A 129 6.95 -3.79 -12.20
#